data_AF-A7T2F6-F1
#
_entry.id   AF-A7T2F6-F1
#
_cell.length_a   1.000
_cell.length_b   1.000
_cell.length_c   1.000
_cell.angle_alpha   90.00
_cell.angle_beta   90.00
_cell.angle_gamma   90.00
#
_symmetry.space_group_name_H-M   'P 1'
#
loop_
_entity.id
_entity.type
_entity.pdbx_description
1 polymer ?
#
loop_
_entity_poly.entity_id
_entity_poly.type
_entity_poly.pdbx_seq_one_letter_code
_entity_poly.pdbx_strand_id
1 'polypeptide(L)'
;RFQNNIQHFKVLRDGAGKYFLWVVKFNSLNQLVEYHRTSSVSRSQQIFLKDVDSECSQDTVVALYDFVAQEAGELNFKKGNHIEVLDKEDDNWWKGRVAETGEEGLFPRNYVSSK
;
A
#
# COMPACT_ATOMS: atom_id res chain seq x y z
N ARG A 1 -11.55 -0.14 -4.15
CA ARG A 1 -12.72 -0.28 -3.24
C ARG A 1 -13.39 1.08 -3.13
N PHE A 2 -14.71 1.15 -2.94
CA PHE A 2 -15.40 2.43 -2.77
C PHE A 2 -16.43 2.31 -1.64
N GLN A 3 -16.33 3.18 -0.63
CA GLN A 3 -17.29 3.22 0.50
C GLN A 3 -17.58 1.84 1.13
N ASN A 4 -16.53 1.09 1.49
CA ASN A 4 -16.60 -0.29 2.03
C ASN A 4 -17.27 -1.35 1.15
N ASN A 5 -17.57 -1.03 -0.10
CA ASN A 5 -18.17 -1.98 -1.05
C ASN A 5 -17.24 -2.24 -2.24
N ILE A 6 -17.29 -3.48 -2.73
CA ILE A 6 -16.59 -3.90 -3.94
C ILE A 6 -17.59 -3.84 -5.10
N GLN A 7 -17.36 -2.92 -6.03
CA GLN A 7 -18.11 -2.83 -7.28
C GLN A 7 -17.27 -3.46 -8.39
N HIS A 8 -17.84 -4.45 -9.09
CA HIS A 8 -17.19 -5.12 -10.20
C HIS A 8 -17.66 -4.54 -11.54
N PHE A 9 -16.71 -4.25 -12.42
CA PHE A 9 -16.99 -3.79 -13.79
C PHE A 9 -16.44 -4.81 -14.79
N LYS A 10 -17.28 -5.21 -15.76
CA LYS A 10 -16.85 -6.14 -16.80
C LYS A 10 -16.13 -5.38 -17.91
N VAL A 11 -14.87 -5.72 -18.14
CA VAL A 11 -14.14 -5.27 -19.33
C VAL A 11 -14.59 -6.13 -20.52
N LEU A 12 -15.04 -5.48 -21.58
CA LEU A 12 -15.45 -6.11 -22.83
C LEU A 12 -14.38 -5.89 -23.91
N ARG A 13 -14.34 -6.79 -24.88
CA ARG A 13 -13.46 -6.73 -26.05
C ARG A 13 -14.28 -6.92 -27.31
N ASP A 14 -14.12 -6.03 -28.30
CA ASP A 14 -14.79 -6.18 -29.59
C ASP A 14 -14.02 -7.10 -30.55
N GLY A 15 -14.62 -7.41 -31.71
CA GLY A 15 -14.00 -8.26 -32.75
C GLY A 15 -12.74 -7.65 -33.37
N ALA A 16 -12.53 -6.34 -33.25
CA ALA A 16 -11.30 -5.66 -33.67
C ALA A 16 -10.22 -5.66 -32.56
N GLY A 17 -10.52 -6.25 -31.41
CA GLY A 17 -9.61 -6.39 -30.29
C GLY A 17 -9.55 -5.19 -29.34
N LYS A 18 -10.44 -4.19 -29.47
CA LYS A 18 -10.48 -3.00 -28.61
C LYS A 18 -11.23 -3.28 -27.30
N TYR A 19 -10.73 -2.71 -26.20
CA TYR A 19 -11.26 -2.87 -24.85
C TYR A 19 -12.21 -1.73 -24.47
N PHE A 20 -13.27 -2.01 -23.70
CA PHE A 20 -14.20 -0.99 -23.22
C PHE A 20 -15.00 -1.47 -21.99
N LEU A 21 -15.37 -0.54 -21.10
CA LEU A 21 -16.41 -0.76 -20.07
C LEU A 21 -17.78 -0.22 -20.53
N TRP A 22 -17.75 0.89 -21.28
CA TRP A 22 -18.93 1.64 -21.71
C TRP A 22 -18.85 1.96 -23.21
N VAL A 23 -19.12 3.20 -23.59
CA VAL A 23 -19.13 3.64 -25.00
C VAL A 23 -17.74 3.92 -25.57
N VAL A 24 -16.76 4.21 -24.71
CA VAL A 24 -15.38 4.56 -25.12
C VAL A 24 -14.54 3.30 -25.29
N LYS A 25 -13.83 3.19 -26.42
CA LYS A 25 -12.98 2.05 -26.79
C LYS A 25 -11.49 2.39 -26.72
N PHE A 26 -10.70 1.43 -26.26
CA PHE A 26 -9.26 1.56 -26.01
C PHE A 26 -8.48 0.46 -26.73
N ASN A 27 -7.22 0.73 -27.08
CA ASN A 27 -6.37 -0.26 -27.78
C ASN A 27 -5.71 -1.24 -26.82
N SER A 28 -5.66 -0.93 -25.52
CA SER A 28 -5.09 -1.80 -24.48
C SER A 28 -5.84 -1.63 -23.16
N LEU A 29 -5.70 -2.63 -22.28
CA LEU A 29 -6.22 -2.55 -20.91
C LEU A 29 -5.55 -1.41 -20.13
N ASN A 30 -4.25 -1.18 -20.34
CA ASN A 30 -3.51 -0.11 -19.67
C ASN A 30 -4.05 1.27 -20.04
N GLN A 31 -4.35 1.50 -21.32
CA GLN A 31 -4.93 2.77 -21.78
C GLN A 31 -6.33 3.00 -21.19
N LEU A 32 -7.12 1.93 -21.06
CA LEU A 32 -8.42 1.97 -20.38
C LEU A 32 -8.26 2.37 -18.91
N VAL A 33 -7.29 1.77 -18.21
CA VAL A 33 -7.00 2.07 -16.80
C VAL A 33 -6.56 3.51 -16.63
N GLU A 34 -5.63 3.99 -17.47
CA GLU A 34 -5.15 5.37 -17.48
C GLU A 34 -6.26 6.38 -17.67
N TYR A 35 -7.14 6.17 -18.66
CA TYR A 35 -8.27 7.06 -18.91
C TYR A 35 -9.19 7.19 -17.69
N HIS A 36 -9.42 6.06 -17.01
CA HIS A 36 -10.28 6.02 -15.85
C HIS A 36 -9.63 6.51 -14.56
N ARG A 37 -8.35 6.93 -14.58
CA ARG A 37 -7.74 7.69 -13.48
C ARG A 37 -8.32 9.09 -13.33
N THR A 38 -8.77 9.70 -14.44
CA THR A 38 -9.35 11.05 -14.45
C THR A 38 -10.81 11.08 -14.91
N SER A 39 -11.32 9.97 -15.43
CA SER A 39 -12.71 9.82 -15.88
C SER A 39 -13.42 8.75 -15.06
N SER A 40 -14.64 9.03 -14.59
CA SER A 40 -15.35 8.08 -13.72
C SER A 40 -15.58 6.72 -14.40
N VAL A 41 -15.35 5.62 -13.68
CA VAL A 41 -15.74 4.26 -14.12
C VAL A 41 -17.23 3.99 -13.95
N SER A 42 -17.94 4.80 -13.15
CA SER A 42 -19.37 4.64 -12.89
C SER A 42 -20.19 5.75 -13.55
N ARG A 43 -21.42 5.42 -13.99
CA ARG A 43 -22.39 6.37 -14.57
C ARG A 43 -23.21 7.11 -13.51
N SER A 44 -23.28 6.58 -12.29
CA SER A 44 -24.10 7.12 -11.19
C SER A 44 -23.27 7.78 -10.09
N GLN A 45 -21.99 7.43 -9.99
CA GLN A 45 -21.09 7.90 -8.94
C GLN A 45 -19.77 8.36 -9.57
N GLN A 46 -19.08 9.29 -8.91
CA GLN A 46 -17.72 9.69 -9.30
C GLN A 46 -16.71 8.73 -8.68
N ILE A 47 -16.32 7.71 -9.44
CA ILE A 47 -15.36 6.69 -9.03
C ILE A 47 -14.20 6.73 -10.01
N PHE A 48 -13.03 7.16 -9.56
CA PHE A 48 -11.81 7.14 -10.35
C PHE A 48 -10.99 5.89 -10.00
N LEU A 49 -10.33 5.31 -11.01
CA LEU A 49 -9.31 4.33 -10.75
C LEU A 49 -8.14 5.05 -10.09
N LYS A 50 -7.87 4.68 -8.86
CA LYS A 50 -6.56 4.90 -8.30
C LYS A 50 -5.81 3.59 -8.53
N ASP A 51 -4.50 3.70 -8.67
CA ASP A 51 -3.69 2.52 -8.38
C ASP A 51 -4.15 2.02 -7.00
N VAL A 52 -4.10 0.71 -6.80
CA VAL A 52 -3.92 0.28 -5.42
C VAL A 52 -2.56 0.88 -5.11
N ASP A 53 -2.56 2.10 -4.59
CA ASP A 53 -1.52 2.53 -3.69
C ASP A 53 -1.33 1.26 -2.86
N SER A 54 -0.10 0.76 -2.82
CA SER A 54 0.32 0.17 -1.57
C SER A 54 0.13 1.31 -0.55
N GLU A 55 -1.12 1.58 -0.16
CA GLU A 55 -1.45 2.08 1.14
C GLU A 55 -0.77 1.01 1.98
N CYS A 56 0.45 1.29 2.43
CA CYS A 56 0.59 1.89 3.74
C CYS A 56 -0.53 1.42 4.68
N SER A 57 -0.82 0.11 4.69
CA SER A 57 -0.76 -0.61 5.94
C SER A 57 0.67 -0.41 6.42
N GLN A 58 0.97 0.82 6.89
CA GLN A 58 2.02 1.04 7.84
C GLN A 58 1.56 0.14 8.96
N ASP A 59 2.09 -1.08 8.97
CA ASP A 59 2.03 -1.94 10.12
C ASP A 59 2.82 -1.14 11.17
N THR A 60 2.12 -0.25 11.86
CA THR A 60 2.71 0.55 12.91
C THR A 60 2.72 -0.32 14.13
N VAL A 61 3.93 -0.65 14.55
CA VAL A 61 4.17 -1.43 15.75
C VAL A 61 4.68 -0.51 16.84
N VAL A 62 4.40 -0.88 18.09
CA VAL A 62 4.88 -0.15 19.27
C VAL A 62 6.03 -0.93 19.88
N ALA A 63 7.14 -0.26 20.14
CA ALA A 63 8.27 -0.84 20.85
C ALA A 63 7.87 -1.22 22.29
N LEU A 64 8.05 -2.49 22.64
CA LEU A 64 7.83 -3.01 24.00
C LEU A 64 9.02 -2.76 24.92
N TYR A 65 10.21 -2.64 24.33
CA TYR A 65 11.50 -2.46 25.02
C TYR A 65 12.36 -1.46 24.28
N ASP A 66 13.38 -0.94 24.97
CA ASP A 66 14.43 -0.13 24.36
C ASP A 66 15.34 -1.05 23.53
N PHE A 67 15.77 -0.57 22.37
CA PHE A 67 16.70 -1.27 21.50
C PHE A 67 17.74 -0.29 20.96
N VAL A 68 19.01 -0.62 21.20
CA VAL A 68 20.16 0.18 20.78
C VAL A 68 20.86 -0.58 19.67
N ALA A 69 20.97 0.06 18.50
CA ALA A 69 21.68 -0.48 17.35
C ALA A 69 23.13 -0.83 17.71
N GLN A 70 23.52 -2.06 17.46
CA GLN A 70 24.86 -2.61 17.64
C GLN A 70 25.63 -2.63 16.31
N GLU A 71 24.92 -2.81 15.19
CA GLU A 71 25.50 -2.86 13.84
C GLU A 71 25.00 -1.73 12.92
N ALA A 72 25.81 -1.40 11.92
CA ALA A 72 25.45 -0.43 10.91
C ALA A 72 24.28 -0.97 10.05
N GLY A 73 23.12 -0.35 10.17
CA GLY A 73 21.88 -0.77 9.49
C GLY A 73 20.79 -1.25 10.45
N GLU A 74 21.08 -1.35 11.76
CA GLU A 74 20.07 -1.57 12.79
C GLU A 74 19.38 -0.26 13.19
N LEU A 75 18.10 -0.38 13.55
CA LEU A 75 17.29 0.74 13.99
C LEU A 75 17.49 0.97 15.49
N ASN A 76 17.65 2.22 15.93
CA ASN A 76 17.62 2.55 17.35
C ASN A 76 16.22 3.07 17.74
N PHE A 77 15.67 2.61 18.87
CA PHE A 77 14.38 3.08 19.37
C PHE A 77 14.21 2.82 20.87
N LYS A 78 13.27 3.54 21.48
CA LYS A 78 12.88 3.40 22.88
C LYS A 78 11.50 2.76 23.00
N LYS A 79 11.25 2.12 24.14
CA LYS A 79 9.94 1.60 24.54
C LYS A 79 8.88 2.68 24.39
N GLY A 80 7.80 2.34 23.71
CA GLY A 80 6.68 3.24 23.41
C GLY A 80 6.81 4.00 22.10
N ASN A 81 7.96 3.95 21.42
CA ASN A 81 8.08 4.55 20.09
C ASN A 81 7.22 3.80 19.08
N HIS A 82 6.71 4.55 18.11
CA HIS A 82 5.95 4.03 16.99
C HIS A 82 6.90 3.80 15.83
N ILE A 83 6.91 2.56 15.33
CA ILE A 83 7.77 2.15 14.23
C ILE A 83 6.88 1.78 13.06
N GLU A 84 7.07 2.46 11.94
CA GLU A 84 6.48 2.12 10.66
C GLU A 84 7.24 0.94 10.06
N VAL A 85 6.60 -0.21 9.93
CA VAL A 85 7.21 -1.37 9.26
C VAL A 85 7.24 -1.11 7.75
N LEU A 86 8.46 -1.05 7.21
CA LEU A 86 8.74 -0.88 5.78
C LEU A 86 8.91 -2.23 5.08
N ASP A 87 9.48 -3.21 5.78
CA ASP A 87 9.73 -4.56 5.27
C ASP A 87 9.58 -5.60 6.39
N LYS A 88 8.90 -6.70 6.08
CA LYS A 88 8.64 -7.83 6.98
C LYS A 88 8.81 -9.17 6.26
N GLU A 89 9.68 -9.23 5.25
CA GLU A 89 9.99 -10.47 4.52
C GLU A 89 10.61 -11.55 5.43
N ASP A 90 11.35 -11.15 6.47
CA ASP A 90 11.93 -12.06 7.46
C ASP A 90 11.04 -12.17 8.72
N ASP A 91 10.98 -13.37 9.32
CA ASP A 91 10.14 -13.64 10.50
C ASP A 91 10.70 -13.05 11.79
N ASN A 92 12.02 -12.85 11.86
CA ASN A 92 12.74 -12.43 13.05
C ASN A 92 13.16 -10.96 13.00
N TRP A 93 13.55 -10.46 11.83
CA TRP A 93 14.11 -9.11 11.64
C TRP A 93 13.31 -8.30 10.64
N TRP A 94 12.74 -7.20 11.11
CA TRP A 94 11.92 -6.31 10.29
C TRP A 94 12.67 -5.02 10.00
N LYS A 95 12.43 -4.46 8.82
CA LYS A 95 12.89 -3.11 8.50
C LYS A 95 11.80 -2.12 8.82
N GLY A 96 12.14 -1.05 9.49
CA GLY A 96 11.17 0.01 9.75
C GLY A 96 11.80 1.36 9.99
N ARG A 97 10.92 2.33 10.22
CA ARG A 97 11.25 3.72 10.46
C ARG A 97 10.64 4.18 11.77
N VAL A 98 11.42 4.81 12.64
CA VAL A 98 10.87 5.45 13.85
C VAL A 98 10.13 6.72 13.46
N ALA A 99 8.86 6.84 13.84
CA ALA A 99 8.03 7.99 13.48
C ALA A 99 8.53 9.32 14.10
N GLU A 100 9.19 9.26 15.26
CA GLU A 100 9.67 10.43 15.99
C GLU A 100 11.02 10.96 15.49
N THR A 101 11.97 10.08 15.16
CA THR A 101 13.31 10.47 14.71
C THR A 101 13.46 10.43 13.18
N GLY A 102 12.59 9.68 12.49
CA GLY A 102 12.68 9.43 11.05
C GLY A 102 13.79 8.45 10.67
N GLU A 103 14.50 7.88 11.64
CA GLU A 103 15.58 6.93 11.39
C GLU A 103 15.03 5.59 10.89
N GLU A 104 15.80 4.94 10.02
CA GLU A 104 15.44 3.67 9.40
C GLU A 104 16.49 2.61 9.69
N GLY A 105 16.05 1.36 9.85
CA GLY A 105 16.94 0.25 10.08
C GLY A 105 16.20 -1.05 10.36
N LEU A 106 16.98 -2.08 10.66
CA LEU A 106 16.51 -3.41 11.03
C LEU A 106 16.30 -3.51 12.54
N PHE A 107 15.25 -4.21 12.95
CA PHE A 107 14.98 -4.48 14.36
C PHE A 107 14.30 -5.84 14.57
N PRO A 108 14.49 -6.46 15.73
CA PRO A 108 13.87 -7.75 16.04
C PRO A 108 12.36 -7.62 16.26
N ARG A 109 11.58 -8.46 15.59
CA ARG A 109 10.11 -8.50 15.71
C ARG A 109 9.63 -8.69 17.15
N ASN A 110 10.36 -9.45 17.97
CA ASN A 110 9.99 -9.72 19.36
C ASN A 110 10.09 -8.49 20.29
N TYR A 111 10.67 -7.38 19.82
CA TYR A 111 10.78 -6.14 20.58
C TYR A 111 9.60 -5.20 20.34
N VAL A 112 8.66 -5.59 19.47
CA VAL A 112 7.54 -4.75 19.08
C VAL A 112 6.22 -5.50 19.17
N SER A 113 5.11 -4.77 19.30
CA SER A 113 3.77 -5.32 19.31
C SER A 113 2.87 -4.59 18.33
N SER A 114 2.08 -5.34 17.56
CA SER A 114 0.99 -4.80 16.75
C SER A 114 -0.14 -4.33 17.67
N LYS A 115 -0.65 -3.13 17.43
CA LYS A 115 -1.78 -2.58 18.18
C LYS A 115 -3.08 -3.32 17.90
#